data_AF-A0A1Q7Z956-F1
#
_entry.id   AF-A0A1Q7Z956-F1
#
_cell.length_a   1.000
_cell.length_b   1.000
_cell.length_c   1.000
_cell.angle_alpha   90.00
_cell.angle_beta   90.00
_cell.angle_gamma   90.00
#
_symmetry.space_group_name_H-M   'P 1'
#
loop_
_entity.id
_entity.type
_entity.pdbx_description
1 polymer ?
#
loop_
_entity_poly.entity_id
_entity_poly.type
_entity_poly.pdbx_seq_one_letter_code
_entity_poly.pdbx_strand_id
1 'polypeptide(L)'
;MRAHPDRGMTLVEIMVVLVILGLIAGAIGYNVFQSLKDAQVKTAKLDLQALSNSIDLYHVDTGQWPDSLQQLLPKYVREIRKDPWGKDYAYLRTGEGYDVYSFGPDKAQGGGDDITVHGGDTAGPSTAGK
;
A
#
# COMPACT_ATOMS: atom_id res chain seq x y z
N MET A 1 -35.70 -19.22 -48.97
CA MET A 1 -34.80 -18.57 -48.00
C MET A 1 -34.55 -17.15 -48.48
N ARG A 2 -35.05 -16.11 -47.79
CA ARG A 2 -34.77 -14.71 -48.13
C ARG A 2 -33.38 -14.38 -47.56
N ALA A 3 -32.43 -14.05 -48.44
CA ALA A 3 -31.13 -13.54 -48.01
C ALA A 3 -31.35 -12.17 -47.35
N HIS A 4 -30.97 -12.06 -46.09
CA HIS A 4 -30.86 -10.76 -45.45
C HIS A 4 -29.68 -10.02 -46.11
N PRO A 5 -29.86 -8.79 -46.61
CA PRO A 5 -28.73 -8.02 -47.09
C PRO A 5 -27.84 -7.70 -45.89
N ASP A 6 -26.65 -8.31 -45.86
CA ASP A 6 -25.59 -7.94 -44.93
C ASP A 6 -25.23 -6.48 -45.20
N ARG A 7 -25.71 -5.58 -44.35
CA ARG A 7 -25.33 -4.17 -44.37
C ARG A 7 -23.87 -4.09 -43.92
N GLY A 8 -22.96 -3.79 -44.85
CA GLY A 8 -21.57 -3.52 -44.54
C GLY A 8 -21.44 -2.28 -43.65
N MET A 9 -20.53 -2.33 -42.66
CA MET A 9 -20.17 -1.16 -41.85
C MET A 9 -19.57 -0.07 -42.74
N THR A 10 -19.94 1.18 -42.49
CA THR A 10 -19.37 2.32 -43.23
C THR A 10 -18.02 2.73 -42.65
N LEU A 11 -17.14 3.32 -43.47
CA LEU A 11 -15.86 3.87 -42.97
C LEU A 11 -16.07 4.93 -41.89
N VAL A 12 -17.12 5.75 -42.03
CA VAL A 12 -17.47 6.80 -41.07
C VAL A 12 -17.86 6.21 -39.71
N GLU A 13 -18.57 5.09 -39.69
CA GLU A 13 -18.95 4.39 -38.45
C GLU A 13 -17.71 3.90 -37.68
N ILE A 14 -16.76 3.28 -38.38
CA ILE A 14 -15.50 2.86 -37.78
C ILE A 14 -14.69 4.07 -37.29
N MET A 15 -14.67 5.19 -38.04
CA MET A 15 -14.00 6.42 -37.59
C MET A 15 -14.60 6.96 -36.29
N VAL A 16 -15.93 7.08 -36.19
CA VAL A 16 -16.60 7.58 -34.98
C VAL A 16 -16.32 6.67 -33.79
N VAL A 17 -16.37 5.35 -33.98
CA VAL A 17 -16.07 4.38 -32.92
C VAL A 17 -14.63 4.53 -32.42
N LEU A 18 -13.65 4.65 -33.33
CA LEU A 18 -12.24 4.83 -32.94
C LEU A 18 -12.00 6.15 -32.20
N VAL A 19 -12.70 7.22 -32.57
CA VAL A 19 -12.64 8.50 -31.85
C VAL A 19 -13.19 8.34 -30.43
N ILE A 20 -14.37 7.74 -30.26
CA ILE A 20 -14.98 7.53 -28.93
C ILE A 20 -14.09 6.62 -28.07
N LEU A 21 -13.55 5.53 -28.63
CA LEU A 21 -12.63 4.64 -27.92
C LEU A 21 -11.34 5.35 -27.50
N GLY A 22 -10.76 6.20 -28.36
CA GLY A 22 -9.59 7.00 -28.03
C GLY A 22 -9.85 7.98 -26.88
N LEU A 23 -11.01 8.64 -26.88
CA LEU A 23 -11.42 9.55 -25.81
C LEU A 23 -11.62 8.82 -24.47
N ILE A 24 -12.29 7.67 -24.47
CA ILE A 24 -12.51 6.87 -23.26
C ILE A 24 -11.19 6.31 -22.71
N ALA A 25 -10.35 5.75 -23.59
CA ALA A 25 -9.05 5.22 -23.21
C ALA A 25 -8.15 6.31 -22.59
N GLY A 26 -8.16 7.52 -23.14
CA GLY A 26 -7.44 8.66 -22.57
C GLY A 26 -7.96 9.11 -21.20
N ALA A 27 -9.28 9.07 -20.98
CA ALA A 27 -9.90 9.56 -19.74
C ALA A 27 -9.64 8.67 -18.51
N ILE A 28 -9.54 7.34 -18.69
CA ILE A 28 -9.45 6.39 -17.57
C ILE A 28 -7.99 6.18 -17.09
N GLY A 29 -7.00 6.32 -17.97
CA GLY A 29 -5.61 5.90 -17.71
C GLY A 29 -4.93 6.60 -16.53
N TYR A 30 -5.08 7.92 -16.38
CA TYR A 30 -4.34 8.68 -15.36
C TYR A 30 -4.94 8.51 -13.94
N ASN A 31 -6.27 8.54 -13.82
CA ASN A 31 -6.95 8.56 -12.53
C ASN A 31 -6.84 7.23 -11.77
N VAL A 32 -6.84 6.10 -12.48
CA VAL A 32 -6.72 4.77 -11.86
C VAL A 32 -5.33 4.56 -11.26
N PHE A 33 -4.27 5.00 -11.96
CA PHE A 33 -2.90 4.81 -11.51
C PHE A 33 -2.58 5.59 -10.24
N GLN A 34 -3.03 6.84 -10.13
CA GLN A 34 -2.89 7.64 -8.90
C GLN A 34 -3.67 7.02 -7.74
N SER A 35 -4.93 6.62 -7.99
CA SER A 35 -5.76 5.96 -6.96
C SER A 35 -5.14 4.69 -6.42
N LEU A 36 -4.48 3.91 -7.29
CA LEU A 36 -3.77 2.70 -6.89
C LEU A 36 -2.58 3.02 -5.96
N LYS A 37 -1.77 4.02 -6.31
CA LYS A 37 -0.64 4.47 -5.47
C LYS A 37 -1.10 4.95 -4.10
N ASP A 38 -2.12 5.79 -4.06
CA ASP A 38 -2.66 6.33 -2.81
C ASP A 38 -3.23 5.21 -1.93
N ALA A 39 -3.92 4.24 -2.54
CA ALA A 39 -4.45 3.06 -1.84
C ALA A 39 -3.33 2.17 -1.28
N GLN A 40 -2.23 1.99 -2.02
CA GLN A 40 -1.06 1.25 -1.54
C GLN A 40 -0.44 1.94 -0.32
N VAL A 41 -0.12 3.24 -0.42
CA VAL A 41 0.47 4.01 0.70
C VAL A 41 -0.44 3.97 1.93
N LYS A 42 -1.75 4.15 1.73
CA LYS A 42 -2.74 4.09 2.82
C LYS A 42 -2.79 2.70 3.47
N THR A 43 -2.76 1.64 2.68
CA THR A 43 -2.78 0.26 3.18
C THR A 43 -1.51 -0.02 3.98
N ALA A 44 -0.34 0.36 3.47
CA ALA A 44 0.92 0.21 4.18
C ALA A 44 0.89 0.93 5.54
N LYS A 45 0.36 2.16 5.59
CA LYS A 45 0.21 2.92 6.83
C LYS A 45 -0.71 2.23 7.84
N LEU A 46 -1.84 1.68 7.39
CA LEU A 46 -2.77 0.96 8.26
C LEU A 46 -2.15 -0.32 8.83
N ASP A 47 -1.42 -1.06 8.00
CA ASP A 47 -0.73 -2.27 8.40
C ASP A 47 0.39 -1.98 9.42
N LEU A 48 1.18 -0.92 9.20
CA LEU A 48 2.19 -0.45 10.15
C LEU A 48 1.59 0.00 11.48
N GLN A 49 0.45 0.69 11.46
CA GLN A 49 -0.28 1.06 12.68
C GLN A 49 -0.78 -0.17 13.45
N ALA A 50 -1.29 -1.18 12.73
CA ALA A 50 -1.73 -2.43 13.36
C ALA A 50 -0.56 -3.20 13.99
N LEU A 51 0.60 -3.23 13.32
CA LEU A 51 1.83 -3.80 13.86
C LEU A 51 2.32 -3.04 15.09
N SER A 52 2.36 -1.71 15.03
CA SER A 52 2.72 -0.84 16.14
C SER A 52 1.87 -1.11 17.38
N ASN A 53 0.54 -1.13 17.24
CA ASN A 53 -0.36 -1.47 18.35
C ASN A 53 -0.08 -2.87 18.93
N SER A 54 0.28 -3.84 18.08
CA SER A 54 0.59 -5.20 18.52
C SER A 54 1.92 -5.27 19.27
N ILE A 55 2.92 -4.47 18.85
CA ILE A 55 4.21 -4.32 19.53
C ILE A 55 4.02 -3.67 20.90
N ASP A 56 3.20 -2.62 20.98
CA ASP A 56 2.87 -1.96 22.25
C ASP A 56 2.17 -2.93 23.21
N LEU A 57 1.23 -3.73 22.72
CA LEU A 57 0.58 -4.77 23.53
C LEU A 57 1.59 -5.83 24.02
N TYR A 58 2.53 -6.25 23.18
CA TYR A 58 3.60 -7.16 23.58
C TYR A 58 4.45 -6.56 24.71
N HIS A 59 4.76 -5.26 24.60
CA HIS A 59 5.53 -4.56 25.62
C HIS A 59 4.77 -4.44 26.94
N VAL A 60 3.46 -4.15 26.90
CA VAL A 60 2.61 -4.12 28.11
C VAL A 60 2.57 -5.48 28.81
N ASP A 61 2.48 -6.58 28.05
CA ASP A 61 2.38 -7.93 28.62
C ASP A 61 3.71 -8.47 29.16
N THR A 62 4.84 -8.17 28.50
CA THR A 62 6.15 -8.77 28.78
C THR A 62 7.13 -7.82 29.47
N GLY A 63 6.85 -6.52 29.45
CA GLY A 63 7.75 -5.46 29.91
C GLY A 63 8.95 -5.21 28.99
N GLN A 64 9.01 -5.85 27.81
CA GLN A 64 10.13 -5.74 26.87
C GLN A 64 9.63 -5.53 25.45
N TRP A 65 10.37 -4.76 24.64
CA TRP A 65 10.10 -4.67 23.21
C TRP A 65 10.52 -5.98 22.53
N PRO A 66 9.76 -6.47 21.52
CA PRO A 66 10.11 -7.69 20.83
C PRO A 66 11.46 -7.55 20.11
N ASP A 67 12.21 -8.64 20.00
CA ASP A 67 13.46 -8.66 19.21
C ASP A 67 13.17 -8.76 17.70
N SER A 68 12.01 -9.32 17.35
CA SER A 68 11.55 -9.41 15.96
C SER A 68 10.02 -9.49 15.87
N LEU A 69 9.47 -9.14 14.71
CA LEU A 69 8.02 -9.20 14.48
C LEU A 69 7.45 -10.62 14.67
N GLN A 70 8.26 -11.67 14.49
CA GLN A 70 7.83 -13.05 14.66
C GLN A 70 7.38 -13.38 16.09
N GLN A 71 7.87 -12.64 17.11
CA GLN A 71 7.44 -12.81 18.50
C GLN A 71 5.99 -12.34 18.74
N LEU A 72 5.42 -11.56 17.81
CA LEU A 72 4.02 -11.15 17.86
C LEU A 72 3.07 -12.31 17.50
N LEU A 73 3.58 -13.35 16.82
CA LEU A 73 2.77 -14.47 16.36
C LEU A 73 2.65 -15.58 17.42
N PRO A 74 1.52 -16.30 17.46
CA PRO A 74 0.21 -15.94 16.91
C PRO A 74 -0.62 -15.09 17.90
N LYS A 75 -0.05 -14.76 19.07
CA LYS A 75 -0.80 -14.22 20.20
C LYS A 75 -1.30 -12.80 19.97
N TYR A 76 -0.45 -11.93 19.43
CA TYR A 76 -0.73 -10.49 19.26
C TYR A 76 -1.13 -10.15 17.82
N VAL A 77 -0.57 -10.88 16.85
CA VAL A 77 -0.95 -10.80 15.44
C VAL A 77 -1.18 -12.22 14.92
N ARG A 78 -2.13 -12.41 13.99
CA ARG A 78 -2.45 -13.73 13.42
C ARG A 78 -1.46 -14.14 12.34
N GLU A 79 -1.10 -13.19 11.48
CA GLU A 79 -0.12 -13.33 10.41
C GLU A 79 0.50 -11.95 10.14
N ILE A 80 1.77 -11.94 9.76
CA ILE A 80 2.45 -10.72 9.31
C ILE A 80 2.30 -10.69 7.80
N ARG A 81 1.45 -9.79 7.29
CA ARG A 81 1.28 -9.59 5.86
C ARG A 81 2.51 -8.89 5.27
N LYS A 82 2.67 -9.06 3.96
CA LYS A 82 3.60 -8.26 3.16
C LYS A 82 3.03 -6.89 2.89
N ASP A 83 3.90 -5.93 2.67
CA ASP A 83 3.52 -4.60 2.22
C ASP A 83 2.84 -4.65 0.83
N PRO A 84 2.17 -3.56 0.42
CA PRO A 84 1.47 -3.49 -0.87
C PRO A 84 2.35 -3.62 -2.11
N TRP A 85 3.68 -3.59 -1.94
CA TRP A 85 4.68 -3.77 -2.99
C TRP A 85 5.33 -5.15 -2.96
N GLY A 86 4.90 -6.01 -2.02
CA GLY A 86 5.28 -7.41 -1.88
C GLY A 86 6.55 -7.66 -1.06
N LYS A 87 7.01 -6.68 -0.27
CA LYS A 87 8.16 -6.80 0.63
C LYS A 87 7.69 -6.98 2.08
N ASP A 88 8.52 -7.63 2.91
CA ASP A 88 8.21 -7.78 4.32
C ASP A 88 8.46 -6.44 5.05
N TYR A 89 7.64 -6.15 6.06
CA TYR A 89 7.86 -5.00 6.93
C TYR A 89 9.16 -5.12 7.70
N ALA A 90 9.88 -4.02 7.82
CA ALA A 90 11.09 -3.93 8.62
C ALA A 90 10.77 -3.44 10.03
N TYR A 91 11.52 -3.95 11.00
CA TYR A 91 11.41 -3.59 12.40
C TYR A 91 12.80 -3.34 12.97
N LEU A 92 12.96 -2.24 13.69
CA LEU A 92 14.18 -1.88 14.38
C LEU A 92 13.83 -1.47 15.81
N ARG A 93 14.32 -2.22 16.79
CA ARG A 93 14.25 -1.79 18.19
C ARG A 93 15.23 -0.62 18.40
N THR A 94 14.73 0.49 18.91
CA THR A 94 15.55 1.59 19.41
C THR A 94 15.67 1.46 20.93
N GLY A 95 16.64 2.14 21.55
CA GLY A 95 16.89 1.97 22.99
C GLY A 95 15.65 2.22 23.87
N GLU A 96 14.84 3.22 23.51
CA GLU A 96 13.65 3.67 24.25
C GLU A 96 12.33 3.37 23.52
N GLY A 97 12.37 2.65 22.39
CA GLY A 97 11.20 2.42 21.55
C GLY A 97 11.47 1.49 20.38
N TYR A 98 10.80 1.74 19.27
CA TYR A 98 10.97 0.98 18.04
C TYR A 98 10.51 1.75 16.81
N ASP A 99 11.07 1.36 15.67
CA ASP A 99 10.65 1.81 14.35
C ASP A 99 10.12 0.61 13.57
N VAL A 100 8.96 0.77 12.95
CA VAL A 100 8.41 -0.19 12.00
C VAL A 100 8.18 0.55 10.68
N TYR A 101 8.71 0.02 9.58
CA TYR A 101 8.68 0.71 8.30
C TYR A 101 8.50 -0.21 7.09
N SER A 102 7.99 0.40 6.02
CA SER A 102 7.85 -0.16 4.68
C SER A 102 8.75 0.63 3.73
N PHE A 103 9.47 -0.08 2.88
CA PHE A 103 10.40 0.48 1.88
C PHE A 103 9.69 1.15 0.69
N GLY A 104 8.36 1.14 0.67
CA GLY A 104 7.60 1.81 -0.38
C GLY A 104 7.74 1.15 -1.77
N PRO A 105 7.30 1.87 -2.82
CA PRO A 105 7.38 1.42 -4.21
C PRO A 105 8.79 1.06 -4.69
N ASP A 106 9.83 1.78 -4.24
CA ASP A 106 11.20 1.58 -4.70
C ASP A 106 11.87 0.32 -4.10
N LYS A 107 11.31 -0.18 -2.98
CA LYS A 107 11.80 -1.35 -2.24
C LYS A 107 13.21 -1.20 -1.69
N ALA A 108 13.76 0.01 -1.68
CA ALA A 108 15.08 0.36 -1.17
C ALA A 108 14.96 1.05 0.18
N GLN A 109 16.03 1.01 0.98
CA GLN A 109 16.05 1.68 2.29
C GLN A 109 16.60 3.08 2.17
N GLY A 110 15.97 4.04 2.85
CA GLY A 110 16.40 5.44 2.87
C GLY A 110 15.90 6.25 1.69
N GLY A 111 14.88 5.74 0.99
CA GLY A 111 14.15 6.46 -0.05
C GLY A 111 13.21 7.52 0.55
N GLY A 112 12.79 8.48 -0.27
CA GLY A 112 11.79 9.49 0.14
C GLY A 112 10.36 8.94 0.22
N ASP A 113 10.16 7.69 -0.16
CA ASP A 113 8.91 6.94 -0.19
C ASP A 113 8.77 5.91 0.94
N ASP A 114 9.77 5.84 1.82
CA ASP A 114 9.71 5.03 3.04
C ASP A 114 8.56 5.50 3.94
N ILE A 115 7.75 4.55 4.40
CA ILE A 115 6.65 4.82 5.33
C ILE A 115 7.06 4.25 6.67
N THR A 116 7.29 5.12 7.65
CA THR A 116 7.77 4.75 8.98
C THR A 116 6.75 5.13 10.04
N VAL A 117 6.56 4.23 11.01
CA VAL A 117 5.87 4.48 12.27
C VAL A 117 6.86 4.28 13.40
N HIS A 118 6.99 5.29 14.25
CA HIS A 118 7.81 5.28 15.45
C HIS A 118 6.90 5.02 16.65
N GLY A 119 7.27 4.07 17.51
CA GLY A 119 6.55 3.75 18.75
C GLY A 119 7.47 3.74 19.96
N GLY A 120 6.90 3.95 21.15
CA GLY A 120 7.62 4.13 22.42
C GLY A 120 7.40 5.51 23.05
N ASP A 121 8.09 5.77 24.16
CA ASP A 121 7.90 6.97 25.01
C ASP A 121 8.37 8.28 24.38
N THR A 122 9.02 8.23 23.21
CA THR A 122 9.48 9.40 22.44
C THR A 122 8.53 9.79 21.31
N ALA A 123 7.24 9.41 21.38
CA ALA A 123 6.18 9.89 20.48
C ALA A 123 5.91 11.40 20.62
N GLY A 124 6.93 12.23 20.37
CA GLY A 124 6.75 13.57 19.84
C GLY A 124 6.04 13.47 18.49
N PRO A 125 5.28 14.51 18.10
CA PRO A 125 4.28 14.42 17.06
C PRO A 125 4.92 13.85 15.79
N SER A 126 4.43 12.66 15.39
CA SER A 126 4.60 12.05 14.08
C SER A 126 4.86 13.14 13.07
N THR A 127 6.07 13.19 12.53
CA THR A 127 6.46 14.03 11.40
C THR A 127 5.56 13.64 10.22
N ALA A 128 4.36 14.20 10.22
CA ALA A 128 3.50 14.34 9.08
C ALA A 128 4.24 15.27 8.12
N GLY A 129 5.13 14.67 7.33
CA GLY A 129 5.66 15.28 6.13
C GLY A 129 4.49 15.69 5.24
N LYS A 130 4.61 16.92 4.74
CA LYS A 130 3.71 17.57 3.78
C LYS A 130 3.40 16.72 2.56
#